data_AF-A0A7T0ELN2-F1
#
_entry.id   AF-A0A7T0ELN2-F1
#
_cell.length_a   1.000
_cell.length_b   1.000
_cell.length_c   1.000
_cell.angle_alpha   90.00
_cell.angle_beta   90.00
_cell.angle_gamma   90.00
#
_symmetry.space_group_name_H-M   'P 1'
#
loop_
_entity.id
_entity.type
_entity.pdbx_description
1 polymer ?
#
loop_
_entity_poly.entity_id
_entity_poly.type
_entity_poly.pdbx_seq_one_letter_code
_entity_poly.pdbx_strand_id
1 'polypeptide(L)'
;MRKSFSGFYGISEDSIGTMFTSENTIFIFDANILLTLYRCEEETRNRFFEIWENIKEQCWFPHQVCLEYQRNRLKVVKDSRDALEKIPKKIKASINELKTQVFDGEHNQTISRYSNLKGELNTTFSQIENIVNEFSENHIDIRKSNIDFLKNHDVIRDKIDDLTEGRIGSAPNEQKVVDDLNKRGKIRYKYKVGPGFDDSADKKESFYSFDGINYDAEYGDYYVWSQILEYVGSKPGSNVVYVSNDAKSDFYYKIEGKIRGPNESLRTEIKKHGAAEFLLQNIDTFLHHANNHLNARIDEAVITELTNASAVNATDSLSIKYKRNGKRGFKYPVEINHLHLDDIENVEQIYPIYSEYQKRLNAYNLELDAINTAPLEELESLQGSELMSRKRYLTLHISRLKNLLDSLGNRMAYLQEAEAIQQLRENE
;
A
#
# COMPACT_ATOMS: atom_id res chain seq x y z
N MET A 1 -21.36 -23.64 -19.98
CA MET A 1 -20.90 -22.88 -18.80
C MET A 1 -19.67 -22.03 -19.09
N ARG A 2 -18.47 -22.60 -19.26
CA ARG A 2 -17.21 -21.83 -19.38
C ARG A 2 -17.21 -20.70 -20.42
N LYS A 3 -17.72 -20.94 -21.63
CA LYS A 3 -17.81 -19.91 -22.68
C LYS A 3 -18.80 -18.79 -22.37
N SER A 4 -19.92 -19.10 -21.74
CA SER A 4 -21.00 -18.14 -21.44
C SER A 4 -20.75 -17.31 -20.18
N PHE A 5 -19.88 -17.80 -19.28
CA PHE A 5 -19.59 -17.20 -17.97
C PHE A 5 -18.09 -17.00 -17.76
N SER A 6 -17.36 -16.65 -18.82
CA SER A 6 -15.89 -16.58 -18.82
C SER A 6 -15.31 -15.66 -17.75
N GLY A 7 -16.04 -14.64 -17.31
CA GLY A 7 -15.62 -13.73 -16.24
C GLY A 7 -15.52 -14.37 -14.85
N PHE A 8 -16.15 -15.52 -14.61
CA PHE A 8 -16.07 -16.24 -13.33
C PHE A 8 -14.92 -17.25 -13.26
N TYR A 9 -14.19 -17.45 -14.36
CA TYR A 9 -13.08 -18.40 -14.42
C TYR A 9 -11.75 -17.66 -14.28
N GLY A 10 -10.96 -18.07 -13.28
CA GLY A 10 -9.58 -17.65 -13.09
C GLY A 10 -8.64 -18.16 -14.18
N ILE A 11 -7.42 -17.64 -14.17
CA ILE A 11 -6.31 -18.06 -15.04
C ILE A 11 -5.46 -19.03 -14.23
N SER A 12 -4.96 -20.10 -14.86
CA SER A 12 -4.01 -21.03 -14.24
C SER A 12 -2.58 -20.47 -14.25
N GLU A 13 -1.74 -20.89 -13.31
CA GLU A 13 -0.32 -20.50 -13.24
C GLU A 13 0.43 -20.67 -14.58
N ASP A 14 0.27 -21.81 -15.26
CA ASP A 14 0.89 -22.03 -16.58
C ASP A 14 0.48 -20.99 -17.63
N SER A 15 -0.76 -20.49 -17.53
CA SER A 15 -1.27 -19.45 -18.42
C SER A 15 -0.76 -18.07 -18.04
N ILE A 16 -0.42 -17.81 -16.77
CA ILE A 16 0.23 -16.56 -16.34
C ILE A 16 1.61 -16.45 -16.99
N GLY A 17 2.43 -17.51 -16.93
CA GLY A 17 3.74 -17.52 -17.57
C GLY A 17 3.66 -17.30 -19.09
N THR A 18 2.65 -17.91 -19.73
CA THR A 18 2.40 -17.70 -21.17
C THR A 18 1.96 -16.27 -21.47
N MET A 19 1.15 -15.63 -20.62
CA MET A 19 0.81 -14.21 -20.78
C MET A 19 2.05 -13.33 -20.64
N PHE A 20 2.88 -13.50 -19.61
CA PHE A 20 4.03 -12.63 -19.40
C PHE A 20 5.07 -12.72 -20.52
N THR A 21 5.24 -13.89 -21.13
CA THR A 21 6.23 -14.12 -22.20
C THR A 21 5.70 -13.90 -23.61
N SER A 22 4.39 -13.67 -23.79
CA SER A 22 3.79 -13.49 -25.11
C SER A 22 3.99 -12.07 -25.65
N GLU A 23 4.49 -11.96 -26.88
CA GLU A 23 4.61 -10.67 -27.60
C GLU A 23 3.27 -9.94 -27.79
N ASN A 24 2.14 -10.65 -27.71
CA ASN A 24 0.80 -10.08 -27.84
C ASN A 24 0.19 -9.63 -26.50
N THR A 25 1.00 -9.54 -25.46
CA THR A 25 0.58 -9.04 -24.15
C THR A 25 0.71 -7.53 -24.08
N ILE A 26 -0.31 -6.90 -23.51
CA ILE A 26 -0.38 -5.47 -23.24
C ILE A 26 -0.23 -5.28 -21.73
N PHE A 27 0.86 -4.66 -21.31
CA PHE A 27 1.07 -4.25 -19.93
C PHE A 27 0.61 -2.82 -19.71
N ILE A 28 -0.17 -2.61 -18.65
CA ILE A 28 -0.73 -1.31 -18.30
C ILE A 28 -0.42 -1.07 -16.83
N PHE A 29 0.36 -0.03 -16.52
CA PHE A 29 0.56 0.41 -15.14
C PHE A 29 -0.39 1.55 -14.83
N ASP A 30 -1.12 1.43 -13.73
CA ASP A 30 -2.02 2.49 -13.23
C ASP A 30 -1.21 3.71 -12.72
N ALA A 31 -1.86 4.86 -12.60
CA ALA A 31 -1.26 6.08 -12.10
C ALA A 31 -0.69 5.89 -10.68
N ASN A 32 -1.35 5.07 -9.84
CA ASN A 32 -0.88 4.79 -8.48
C ASN A 32 0.46 4.02 -8.45
N ILE A 33 0.76 3.22 -9.48
CA ILE A 33 2.04 2.53 -9.63
C ILE A 33 3.12 3.56 -9.96
N LEU A 34 2.87 4.41 -10.96
CA LEU A 34 3.79 5.47 -11.37
C LEU A 34 4.09 6.45 -10.23
N LEU A 35 3.08 6.79 -9.42
CA LEU A 35 3.24 7.69 -8.27
C LEU A 35 4.01 7.04 -7.11
N THR A 36 3.97 5.71 -6.98
CA THR A 36 4.69 4.97 -5.93
C THR A 36 6.22 5.10 -6.10
N LEU A 37 6.70 5.34 -7.33
CA LEU A 37 8.14 5.55 -7.61
C LEU A 37 8.73 6.78 -6.87
N TYR A 38 7.89 7.73 -6.42
CA TYR A 38 8.30 8.87 -5.60
C TYR A 38 8.32 8.60 -4.08
N ARG A 39 7.99 7.37 -3.67
CA ARG A 39 7.84 6.96 -2.26
C ARG A 39 8.84 5.89 -1.83
N CYS A 40 9.70 5.42 -2.75
CA CYS A 40 10.73 4.44 -2.50
C CYS A 40 12.14 5.03 -2.72
N GLU A 41 13.12 4.30 -2.22
CA GLU A 41 14.54 4.49 -2.45
C GLU A 41 14.86 4.48 -3.95
N GLU A 42 15.92 5.21 -4.28
CA GLU A 42 16.36 5.35 -5.67
C GLU A 42 16.73 4.00 -6.31
N GLU A 43 17.43 3.15 -5.58
CA GLU A 43 17.80 1.81 -6.06
C GLU A 43 16.56 0.97 -6.38
N THR A 44 15.60 0.93 -5.46
CA THR A 44 14.33 0.21 -5.61
C THR A 44 13.54 0.68 -6.83
N ARG A 45 13.45 1.99 -7.04
CA ARG A 45 12.83 2.57 -8.24
C ARG A 45 13.59 2.19 -9.51
N ASN A 46 14.93 2.24 -9.50
CA ASN A 46 15.74 1.92 -10.67
C ASN A 46 15.57 0.47 -11.09
N ARG A 47 15.46 -0.47 -10.14
CA ARG A 47 15.10 -1.87 -10.41
C ARG A 47 13.74 -1.99 -11.10
N PHE A 48 12.74 -1.24 -10.66
CA PHE A 48 11.44 -1.22 -11.33
C PHE A 48 11.55 -0.72 -12.79
N PHE A 49 12.34 0.33 -13.03
CA PHE A 49 12.57 0.84 -14.38
C PHE A 49 13.28 -0.16 -15.29
N GLU A 50 14.25 -0.93 -14.79
CA GLU A 50 14.91 -2.00 -15.57
C GLU A 50 13.89 -3.03 -16.09
N ILE A 51 12.91 -3.43 -15.27
CA ILE A 51 11.84 -4.34 -15.69
C ILE A 51 11.00 -3.70 -16.78
N TRP A 52 10.54 -2.47 -16.53
CA TRP A 52 9.69 -1.76 -17.48
C TRP A 52 10.41 -1.56 -18.82
N GLU A 53 11.70 -1.23 -18.81
CA GLU A 53 12.52 -1.15 -20.03
C GLU A 53 12.48 -2.45 -20.85
N ASN A 54 12.57 -3.60 -20.19
CA ASN A 54 12.55 -4.90 -20.86
C ASN A 54 11.22 -5.22 -21.55
N ILE A 55 10.10 -4.72 -21.01
CA ILE A 55 8.75 -4.95 -21.56
C ILE A 55 8.16 -3.71 -22.24
N LYS A 56 8.96 -2.65 -22.46
CA LYS A 56 8.43 -1.34 -22.90
C LYS A 56 7.63 -1.41 -24.20
N GLU A 57 8.00 -2.28 -25.14
CA GLU A 57 7.30 -2.43 -26.43
C GLU A 57 5.90 -3.05 -26.28
N GLN A 58 5.66 -3.72 -25.16
CA GLN A 58 4.38 -4.32 -24.79
C GLN A 58 3.56 -3.41 -23.87
N CYS A 59 4.11 -2.27 -23.43
CA CYS A 59 3.40 -1.33 -22.57
C CYS A 59 2.49 -0.40 -23.35
N TRP A 60 1.32 -0.10 -22.77
CA TRP A 60 0.43 0.93 -23.26
C TRP A 60 -0.28 1.62 -22.09
N PHE A 61 -0.50 2.93 -22.22
CA PHE A 61 -1.02 3.77 -21.14
C PHE A 61 -2.28 4.51 -21.56
N PRO A 62 -3.40 4.35 -20.84
CA PRO A 62 -4.56 5.23 -20.99
C PRO A 62 -4.13 6.70 -20.81
N HIS A 63 -4.64 7.59 -21.66
CA HIS A 63 -4.40 9.03 -21.50
C HIS A 63 -4.77 9.50 -20.09
N GLN A 64 -5.86 8.97 -19.55
CA GLN A 64 -6.33 9.30 -18.21
C GLN A 64 -5.31 8.93 -17.11
N VAL A 65 -4.63 7.79 -17.23
CA VAL A 65 -3.57 7.39 -16.28
C VAL A 65 -2.44 8.43 -16.26
N CYS A 66 -1.98 8.83 -17.45
CA CYS A 66 -0.93 9.84 -17.58
C CYS A 66 -1.41 11.21 -17.04
N LEU A 67 -2.66 11.59 -17.29
CA LEU A 67 -3.24 12.83 -16.76
C LEU A 67 -3.31 12.82 -15.23
N GLU A 68 -3.77 11.72 -14.63
CA GLU A 68 -3.83 11.57 -13.18
C GLU A 68 -2.44 11.58 -12.55
N TYR A 69 -1.47 10.91 -13.17
CA TYR A 69 -0.08 10.99 -12.77
C TYR A 69 0.42 12.45 -12.78
N GLN A 70 0.27 13.17 -13.89
CA GLN A 70 0.78 14.55 -14.02
C GLN A 70 0.15 15.48 -12.98
N ARG A 71 -1.15 15.36 -12.73
CA ARG A 71 -1.87 16.19 -11.75
C ARG A 71 -1.46 15.92 -10.30
N ASN A 72 -1.12 14.68 -9.98
CA ASN A 72 -0.86 14.25 -8.60
C ASN A 72 0.63 14.17 -8.25
N ARG A 73 1.53 14.11 -9.24
CA ARG A 73 2.98 13.91 -9.06
C ARG A 73 3.59 14.83 -8.01
N LEU A 74 3.46 16.16 -8.17
CA LEU A 74 4.06 17.14 -7.24
C LEU A 74 3.46 17.07 -5.84
N LYS A 75 2.18 16.69 -5.73
CA LYS A 75 1.54 16.45 -4.43
C LYS A 75 2.18 15.24 -3.75
N VAL A 76 2.35 14.13 -4.47
CA VAL A 76 3.00 12.93 -3.92
C VAL A 76 4.45 13.21 -3.53
N VAL A 77 5.20 13.94 -4.35
CA VAL A 77 6.56 14.39 -4.01
C VAL A 77 6.57 15.16 -2.69
N LYS A 78 5.68 16.13 -2.53
CA LYS A 78 5.55 16.91 -1.30
C LYS A 78 5.21 16.01 -0.11
N ASP A 79 4.18 15.17 -0.25
CA ASP A 79 3.68 14.32 0.82
C ASP A 79 4.75 13.32 1.28
N SER A 80 5.53 12.73 0.36
CA SER A 80 6.69 11.87 0.68
C SER A 80 7.75 12.62 1.50
N ARG A 81 8.10 13.85 1.12
CA ARG A 81 9.08 14.66 1.85
C ARG A 81 8.58 15.05 3.24
N ASP A 82 7.32 15.43 3.33
CA ASP A 82 6.68 15.78 4.59
C ASP A 82 6.62 14.55 5.53
N ALA A 83 6.40 13.35 5.00
CA ALA A 83 6.43 12.11 5.77
C ALA A 83 7.83 11.83 6.36
N LEU A 84 8.89 11.98 5.55
CA LEU A 84 10.27 11.85 6.02
C LEU A 84 10.60 12.88 7.11
N GLU A 85 10.18 14.13 6.92
CA GLU A 85 10.40 15.23 7.87
C GLU A 85 9.68 15.02 9.23
N LYS A 86 8.58 14.29 9.26
CA LYS A 86 7.84 13.98 10.50
C LYS A 86 8.65 13.06 11.44
N ILE A 87 9.54 12.22 10.92
CA ILE A 87 10.32 11.25 11.69
C ILE A 87 11.22 11.94 12.74
N PRO A 88 12.22 12.78 12.36
CA PRO A 88 13.09 13.42 13.33
C PRO A 88 12.31 14.39 14.24
N LYS A 89 11.26 15.04 13.73
CA LYS A 89 10.38 15.89 14.54
C LYS A 89 9.71 15.12 15.67
N LYS A 90 9.21 13.91 15.40
CA LYS A 90 8.57 13.08 16.40
C LYS A 90 9.56 12.61 17.46
N ILE A 91 10.76 12.17 17.03
CA ILE A 91 11.83 11.74 17.94
C ILE A 91 12.24 12.89 18.86
N LYS A 92 12.52 14.08 18.31
CA LYS A 92 12.88 15.28 19.08
C LYS A 92 11.79 15.68 20.08
N ALA A 93 10.52 15.62 19.68
CA ALA A 93 9.40 15.90 20.58
C ALA A 93 9.33 14.92 21.76
N SER A 94 9.54 13.61 21.50
CA SER A 94 9.57 12.58 22.55
C SER A 94 10.77 12.74 23.49
N ILE A 95 11.96 13.10 22.98
CA ILE A 95 13.13 13.40 23.81
C ILE A 95 12.87 14.60 24.72
N ASN A 96 12.27 15.67 24.19
CA ASN A 96 11.92 16.84 24.98
C ASN A 96 10.91 16.52 26.07
N GLU A 97 9.89 15.71 25.77
CA GLU A 97 8.91 15.25 26.77
C GLU A 97 9.59 14.43 27.88
N LEU A 98 10.47 13.50 27.52
CA LEU A 98 11.24 12.72 28.48
C LEU A 98 12.14 13.61 29.35
N LYS A 99 12.81 14.60 28.74
CA LYS A 99 13.64 15.59 29.43
C LYS A 99 12.84 16.35 30.48
N THR A 100 11.65 16.85 30.11
CA THR A 100 10.74 17.51 31.06
C THR A 100 10.29 16.57 32.17
N GLN A 101 9.95 15.31 31.87
CA GLN A 101 9.54 14.34 32.91
C GLN A 101 10.68 14.04 33.90
N VAL A 102 11.93 14.01 33.45
CA VAL A 102 13.10 13.78 34.31
C VAL A 102 13.44 15.01 35.15
N PHE A 103 13.55 16.19 34.53
CA PHE A 103 14.02 17.40 35.22
C PHE A 103 12.92 18.16 35.97
N ASP A 104 11.69 18.13 35.50
CA ASP A 104 10.57 18.92 36.06
C ASP A 104 9.50 18.03 36.72
N GLY A 105 9.68 16.71 36.69
CA GLY A 105 8.79 15.74 37.32
C GLY A 105 9.16 15.38 38.76
N GLU A 106 8.69 14.22 39.20
CA GLU A 106 8.81 13.73 40.60
C GLU A 106 10.28 13.60 41.07
N HIS A 107 11.22 13.47 40.14
CA HIS A 107 12.64 13.27 40.44
C HIS A 107 13.43 14.58 40.59
N ASN A 108 12.85 15.74 40.28
CA ASN A 108 13.54 17.03 40.30
C ASN A 108 14.21 17.32 41.66
N GLN A 109 13.49 17.06 42.76
CA GLN A 109 14.03 17.29 44.10
C GLN A 109 15.27 16.45 44.39
N THR A 110 15.31 15.21 43.89
CA THR A 110 16.47 14.32 44.03
C THR A 110 17.62 14.82 43.17
N ILE A 111 17.36 15.12 41.90
CA ILE A 111 18.37 15.59 40.94
C ILE A 111 18.98 16.93 41.40
N SER A 112 18.15 17.85 41.89
CA SER A 112 18.60 19.17 42.37
C SER A 112 19.49 19.11 43.61
N ARG A 113 19.49 18.01 44.37
CA ARG A 113 20.43 17.78 45.49
C ARG A 113 21.83 17.41 45.03
N TYR A 114 21.98 16.92 43.80
CA TYR A 114 23.24 16.42 43.25
C TYR A 114 23.59 17.19 41.96
N SER A 115 24.30 18.31 42.09
CA SER A 115 24.66 19.16 40.94
C SER A 115 25.44 18.43 39.85
N ASN A 116 26.36 17.54 40.23
CA ASN A 116 27.12 16.71 39.27
C ASN A 116 26.18 15.79 38.48
N LEU A 117 25.25 15.10 39.16
CA LEU A 117 24.25 14.25 38.53
C LEU A 117 23.39 15.04 37.53
N LYS A 118 22.96 16.25 37.88
CA LYS A 118 22.20 17.12 36.97
C LYS A 118 23.02 17.46 35.71
N GLY A 119 24.32 17.71 35.85
CA GLY A 119 25.25 17.95 34.74
C GLY A 119 25.44 16.72 33.84
N GLU A 120 25.63 15.54 34.45
CA GLU A 120 25.73 14.26 33.75
C GLU A 120 24.45 13.98 32.94
N LEU A 121 23.27 14.14 33.54
CA LEU A 121 21.99 13.97 32.85
C LEU A 121 21.83 14.94 31.67
N ASN A 122 22.16 16.22 31.84
CA ASN A 122 22.13 17.19 30.75
C ASN A 122 23.06 16.80 29.60
N THR A 123 24.24 16.28 29.93
CA THR A 123 25.20 15.78 28.95
C THR A 123 24.63 14.60 28.19
N THR A 124 24.03 13.63 28.89
CA THR A 124 23.34 12.48 28.27
C THR A 124 22.24 12.91 27.31
N PHE A 125 21.35 13.84 27.71
CA PHE A 125 20.31 14.35 26.81
C PHE A 125 20.89 15.07 25.58
N SER A 126 21.97 15.83 25.77
CA SER A 126 22.65 16.51 24.66
C SER A 126 23.28 15.51 23.69
N GLN A 127 23.85 14.40 24.18
CA GLN A 127 24.37 13.32 23.34
C GLN A 127 23.25 12.66 22.53
N ILE A 128 22.09 12.38 23.13
CA ILE A 128 20.94 11.83 22.43
C ILE A 128 20.44 12.81 21.35
N GLU A 129 20.32 14.10 21.68
CA GLU A 129 19.92 15.13 20.71
C GLU A 129 20.90 15.19 19.51
N ASN A 130 22.21 15.09 19.74
CA ASN A 130 23.22 15.06 18.70
C ASN A 130 23.08 13.82 17.80
N ILE A 131 22.92 12.62 18.37
CA ILE A 131 22.70 11.38 17.60
C ILE A 131 21.49 11.52 16.67
N VAL A 132 20.41 12.15 17.16
CA VAL A 132 19.19 12.36 16.35
C VAL A 132 19.40 13.39 15.24
N ASN A 133 20.18 14.45 15.50
CA ASN A 133 20.54 15.42 14.46
C ASN A 133 21.40 14.76 13.38
N GLU A 134 22.44 14.01 13.75
CA GLU A 134 23.28 13.27 12.81
C GLU A 134 22.45 12.26 12.00
N PHE A 135 21.52 11.53 12.63
CA PHE A 135 20.61 10.64 11.91
C PHE A 135 19.74 11.39 10.89
N SER A 136 19.19 12.56 11.29
CA SER A 136 18.39 13.39 10.40
C SER A 136 19.20 13.84 9.18
N GLU A 137 20.39 14.37 9.41
CA GLU A 137 21.26 14.91 8.36
C GLU A 137 21.76 13.80 7.42
N ASN A 138 22.25 12.68 7.98
CA ASN A 138 22.89 11.61 7.23
C ASN A 138 21.92 10.64 6.54
N HIS A 139 20.65 10.58 6.97
CA HIS A 139 19.70 9.61 6.42
C HIS A 139 18.40 10.23 5.91
N ILE A 140 17.83 11.19 6.63
CA ILE A 140 16.51 11.75 6.28
C ILE A 140 16.66 12.86 5.24
N ASP A 141 17.61 13.77 5.42
CA ASP A 141 17.80 14.90 4.51
C ASP A 141 18.34 14.49 3.14
N ILE A 142 19.17 13.44 3.08
CA ILE A 142 19.58 12.81 1.82
C ILE A 142 18.36 12.30 1.05
N ARG A 143 17.50 11.49 1.69
CA ARG A 143 16.27 10.97 1.06
C ARG A 143 15.36 12.09 0.58
N LYS A 144 15.16 13.12 1.41
CA LYS A 144 14.35 14.30 1.04
C LYS A 144 14.93 15.05 -0.15
N SER A 145 16.25 15.10 -0.28
CA SER A 145 16.95 15.78 -1.38
C SER A 145 16.83 14.98 -2.67
N ASN A 146 16.93 13.65 -2.60
CA ASN A 146 16.80 12.73 -3.74
C ASN A 146 15.42 12.78 -4.41
N ILE A 147 14.40 13.30 -3.71
CA ILE A 147 13.06 13.50 -4.24
C ILE A 147 12.61 14.97 -4.25
N ASP A 148 13.51 15.96 -4.11
CA ASP A 148 13.12 17.40 -4.11
C ASP A 148 12.84 17.95 -5.52
N PHE A 149 11.85 17.36 -6.20
CA PHE A 149 11.41 17.78 -7.53
C PHE A 149 10.42 18.95 -7.52
N LEU A 150 10.22 19.58 -6.36
CA LEU A 150 9.53 20.86 -6.24
C LEU A 150 10.45 22.03 -6.58
N LYS A 151 11.76 21.84 -6.39
CA LYS A 151 12.80 22.85 -6.64
C LYS A 151 13.79 22.44 -7.72
N ASN A 152 14.01 21.13 -7.87
CA ASN A 152 14.98 20.57 -8.80
C ASN A 152 14.28 19.87 -9.97
N HIS A 153 15.09 19.54 -10.98
CA HIS A 153 14.64 18.81 -12.17
C HIS A 153 14.18 17.39 -11.83
N ASP A 154 13.08 16.95 -12.44
CA ASP A 154 12.45 15.66 -12.13
C ASP A 154 12.92 14.55 -13.06
N VAL A 155 13.98 13.86 -12.63
CA VAL A 155 14.57 12.73 -13.36
C VAL A 155 13.66 11.49 -13.40
N ILE A 156 12.74 11.35 -12.44
CA ILE A 156 11.77 10.23 -12.42
C ILE A 156 10.74 10.45 -13.54
N ARG A 157 10.28 11.70 -13.66
CA ARG A 157 9.39 12.09 -14.75
C ARG A 157 10.06 11.90 -16.11
N ASP A 158 11.30 12.36 -16.31
CA ASP A 158 12.01 12.15 -17.58
C ASP A 158 12.02 10.68 -17.97
N LYS A 159 12.33 9.80 -17.01
CA LYS A 159 12.38 8.36 -17.26
C LYS A 159 11.02 7.78 -17.64
N ILE A 160 9.95 8.26 -16.99
CA ILE A 160 8.57 7.88 -17.33
C ILE A 160 8.18 8.43 -18.70
N ASP A 161 8.57 9.67 -19.02
CA ASP A 161 8.31 10.29 -20.33
C ASP A 161 8.97 9.43 -21.45
N ASP A 162 10.24 9.02 -21.28
CA ASP A 162 10.95 8.12 -22.21
C ASP A 162 10.25 6.75 -22.37
N LEU A 163 9.82 6.14 -21.26
CA LEU A 163 9.19 4.81 -21.26
C LEU A 163 7.75 4.81 -21.78
N THR A 164 7.10 5.97 -21.77
CA THR A 164 5.72 6.15 -22.25
C THR A 164 5.65 6.77 -23.65
N GLU A 165 6.76 7.28 -24.18
CA GLU A 165 6.80 7.94 -25.49
C GLU A 165 6.19 7.05 -26.59
N GLY A 166 5.25 7.60 -27.35
CA GLY A 166 4.53 6.87 -28.41
C GLY A 166 3.57 5.77 -27.94
N ARG A 167 3.39 5.59 -26.63
CA ARG A 167 2.60 4.50 -26.02
C ARG A 167 1.40 4.97 -25.20
N ILE A 168 1.07 6.26 -25.29
CA ILE A 168 -0.09 6.86 -24.61
C ILE A 168 -1.30 6.85 -25.55
N GLY A 169 -2.46 6.47 -25.03
CA GLY A 169 -3.73 6.54 -25.74
C GLY A 169 -4.13 7.97 -26.11
N SER A 170 -5.06 8.10 -27.05
CA SER A 170 -5.57 9.40 -27.48
C SER A 170 -6.31 10.12 -26.35
N ALA A 171 -6.12 11.44 -26.27
CA ALA A 171 -6.92 12.29 -25.41
C ALA A 171 -8.37 12.41 -25.94
N PRO A 172 -9.37 12.66 -25.08
CA PRO A 172 -10.70 13.04 -25.54
C PRO A 172 -10.64 14.36 -26.32
N ASN A 173 -11.03 14.34 -27.60
CA ASN A 173 -10.97 15.53 -28.46
C ASN A 173 -12.16 16.49 -28.26
N GLU A 174 -13.27 16.00 -27.68
CA GLU A 174 -14.49 16.77 -27.50
C GLU A 174 -15.11 16.48 -26.13
N GLN A 175 -15.69 17.51 -25.50
CA GLN A 175 -16.38 17.39 -24.21
C GLN A 175 -17.47 16.30 -24.22
N LYS A 176 -18.12 16.12 -25.37
CA LYS A 176 -19.18 15.12 -25.55
C LYS A 176 -18.72 13.70 -25.21
N VAL A 177 -17.46 13.35 -25.47
CA VAL A 177 -16.90 12.02 -25.17
C VAL A 177 -16.95 11.77 -23.66
N VAL A 178 -16.50 12.74 -22.86
CA VAL A 178 -16.50 12.67 -21.40
C VAL A 178 -17.92 12.72 -20.85
N ASP A 179 -18.79 13.57 -21.40
CA ASP A 179 -20.20 13.66 -20.97
C ASP A 179 -20.96 12.35 -21.19
N ASP A 180 -20.72 11.68 -22.31
CA ASP A 180 -21.33 10.38 -22.61
C ASP A 180 -20.74 9.25 -21.76
N LEU A 181 -19.46 9.35 -21.37
CA LEU A 181 -18.88 8.49 -20.33
C LEU A 181 -19.55 8.72 -18.98
N ASN A 182 -19.76 9.96 -18.54
CA ASN A 182 -20.41 10.28 -17.27
C ASN A 182 -21.83 9.71 -17.19
N LYS A 183 -22.61 9.85 -18.26
CA LYS A 183 -23.96 9.25 -18.35
C LYS A 183 -23.92 7.73 -18.20
N ARG A 184 -22.96 7.06 -18.84
CA ARG A 184 -22.76 5.61 -18.72
C ARG A 184 -22.26 5.22 -17.32
N GLY A 185 -21.29 5.96 -16.77
CA GLY A 185 -20.74 5.77 -15.43
C GLY A 185 -21.81 5.80 -14.36
N LYS A 186 -22.73 6.77 -14.42
CA LYS A 186 -23.89 6.85 -13.52
C LYS A 186 -24.74 5.57 -13.53
N ILE A 187 -24.96 4.98 -14.72
CA ILE A 187 -25.71 3.73 -14.85
C ILE A 187 -24.88 2.57 -14.30
N ARG A 188 -23.59 2.49 -14.65
CA ARG A 188 -22.68 1.43 -14.17
C ARG A 188 -22.63 1.38 -12.65
N TYR A 189 -22.44 2.52 -12.00
CA TYR A 189 -22.32 2.59 -10.55
C TYR A 189 -23.64 2.25 -9.84
N LYS A 190 -24.79 2.65 -10.42
CA LYS A 190 -26.12 2.23 -9.94
C LYS A 190 -26.25 0.70 -9.86
N TYR A 191 -25.66 -0.02 -10.82
CA TYR A 191 -25.69 -1.49 -10.88
C TYR A 191 -24.42 -2.16 -10.32
N LYS A 192 -23.57 -1.41 -9.61
CA LYS A 192 -22.30 -1.90 -9.03
C LYS A 192 -21.40 -2.61 -10.06
N VAL A 193 -21.32 -2.02 -11.25
CA VAL A 193 -20.41 -2.46 -12.32
C VAL A 193 -19.13 -1.64 -12.19
N GLY A 194 -18.02 -2.31 -11.89
CA GLY A 194 -16.72 -1.66 -11.68
C GLY A 194 -16.02 -1.21 -12.98
N PRO A 195 -14.85 -0.56 -12.86
CA PRO A 195 -14.26 -0.05 -11.63
C PRO A 195 -14.80 1.36 -11.27
N GLY A 196 -14.61 1.80 -10.03
CA GLY A 196 -14.83 3.16 -9.55
C GLY A 196 -16.11 3.41 -8.73
N PHE A 197 -16.96 2.40 -8.52
CA PHE A 197 -18.21 2.62 -7.76
C PHE A 197 -17.99 2.63 -6.25
N ASP A 198 -16.90 2.03 -5.75
CA ASP A 198 -16.67 1.89 -4.30
C ASP A 198 -16.24 3.21 -3.64
N ASP A 199 -15.59 4.13 -4.36
CA ASP A 199 -15.13 5.43 -3.84
C ASP A 199 -15.87 6.63 -4.46
N SER A 200 -16.87 6.38 -5.29
CA SER A 200 -17.62 7.41 -6.01
C SER A 200 -18.26 8.43 -5.05
N ALA A 201 -18.72 7.96 -3.88
CA ALA A 201 -19.34 8.81 -2.87
C ALA A 201 -18.39 9.86 -2.29
N ASP A 202 -17.09 9.55 -2.14
CA ASP A 202 -16.08 10.45 -1.58
C ASP A 202 -15.62 11.51 -2.58
N LYS A 203 -15.75 11.20 -3.88
CA LYS A 203 -15.33 12.07 -5.00
C LYS A 203 -16.49 12.85 -5.61
N LYS A 204 -17.70 12.68 -5.07
CA LYS A 204 -18.89 13.37 -5.53
C LYS A 204 -18.68 14.89 -5.45
N GLU A 205 -18.94 15.58 -6.56
CA GLU A 205 -18.71 17.03 -6.72
C GLU A 205 -17.23 17.46 -6.81
N SER A 206 -16.30 16.52 -7.04
CA SER A 206 -14.91 16.85 -7.36
C SER A 206 -14.72 16.92 -8.88
N PHE A 207 -14.37 18.10 -9.39
CA PHE A 207 -14.24 18.36 -10.82
C PHE A 207 -12.86 18.89 -11.15
N TYR A 208 -12.42 18.69 -12.39
CA TYR A 208 -11.21 19.29 -12.92
C TYR A 208 -11.27 19.42 -14.43
N SER A 209 -10.35 20.21 -14.98
CA SER A 209 -10.22 20.39 -16.42
C SER A 209 -8.78 20.19 -16.88
N PHE A 210 -8.65 19.75 -18.13
CA PHE A 210 -7.38 19.65 -18.83
C PHE A 210 -7.64 19.87 -20.32
N ASP A 211 -6.85 20.75 -20.94
CA ASP A 211 -6.91 21.06 -22.38
C ASP A 211 -8.34 21.41 -22.88
N GLY A 212 -9.08 22.20 -22.11
CA GLY A 212 -10.45 22.60 -22.46
C GLY A 212 -11.53 21.53 -22.24
N ILE A 213 -11.16 20.32 -21.80
CA ILE A 213 -12.09 19.25 -21.43
C ILE A 213 -12.30 19.24 -19.92
N ASN A 214 -13.55 19.15 -19.48
CA ASN A 214 -13.96 19.03 -18.08
C ASN A 214 -14.27 17.58 -17.73
N TYR A 215 -13.79 17.16 -16.58
CA TYR A 215 -13.86 15.81 -16.04
C TYR A 215 -14.52 15.84 -14.66
N ASP A 216 -15.29 14.79 -14.38
CA ASP A 216 -15.81 14.52 -13.05
C ASP A 216 -14.95 13.42 -12.42
N ALA A 217 -14.30 13.76 -11.30
CA ALA A 217 -13.37 12.86 -10.64
C ALA A 217 -14.06 11.60 -10.10
N GLU A 218 -15.39 11.62 -9.92
CA GLU A 218 -16.19 10.44 -9.58
C GLU A 218 -16.01 9.30 -10.63
N TYR A 219 -15.78 9.62 -11.90
CA TYR A 219 -15.66 8.64 -12.99
C TYR A 219 -14.22 8.38 -13.44
N GLY A 220 -13.20 8.83 -12.70
CA GLY A 220 -11.78 8.68 -13.08
C GLY A 220 -11.40 7.24 -13.45
N ASP A 221 -11.67 6.29 -12.56
CA ASP A 221 -11.39 4.86 -12.79
C ASP A 221 -12.13 4.33 -14.02
N TYR A 222 -13.37 4.80 -14.27
CA TYR A 222 -14.13 4.41 -15.45
C TYR A 222 -13.57 5.03 -16.75
N TYR A 223 -13.02 6.25 -16.72
CA TYR A 223 -12.34 6.82 -17.89
C TYR A 223 -11.12 5.99 -18.28
N VAL A 224 -10.30 5.60 -17.28
CA VAL A 224 -9.16 4.68 -17.48
C VAL A 224 -9.66 3.37 -18.09
N TRP A 225 -10.66 2.74 -17.47
CA TRP A 225 -11.20 1.46 -17.93
C TRP A 225 -11.77 1.54 -19.34
N SER A 226 -12.52 2.60 -19.67
CA SER A 226 -13.08 2.79 -21.00
C SER A 226 -12.00 2.88 -22.08
N GLN A 227 -10.89 3.56 -21.80
CA GLN A 227 -9.76 3.67 -22.73
C GLN A 227 -9.06 2.31 -22.92
N ILE A 228 -8.92 1.52 -21.85
CA ILE A 228 -8.40 0.15 -21.92
C ILE A 228 -9.29 -0.70 -22.84
N LEU A 229 -10.61 -0.68 -22.65
CA LEU A 229 -11.55 -1.45 -23.45
C LEU A 229 -11.50 -1.06 -24.95
N GLU A 230 -11.40 0.23 -25.25
CA GLU A 230 -11.28 0.73 -26.62
C GLU A 230 -9.99 0.24 -27.28
N TYR A 231 -8.85 0.35 -26.58
CA TYR A 231 -7.57 -0.10 -27.11
C TYR A 231 -7.53 -1.61 -27.35
N VAL A 232 -8.02 -2.40 -26.40
CA VAL A 232 -8.14 -3.86 -26.55
C VAL A 232 -9.07 -4.22 -27.72
N GLY A 233 -10.17 -3.49 -27.88
CA GLY A 233 -11.08 -3.63 -29.02
C GLY A 233 -10.41 -3.46 -30.38
N SER A 234 -9.37 -2.61 -30.45
CA SER A 234 -8.57 -2.43 -31.66
C SER A 234 -7.52 -3.53 -31.89
N LYS A 235 -7.26 -4.38 -30.90
CA LYS A 235 -6.25 -5.45 -30.92
C LYS A 235 -6.82 -6.78 -30.39
N PRO A 236 -7.81 -7.38 -31.07
CA PRO A 236 -8.43 -8.61 -30.61
C PRO A 236 -7.42 -9.77 -30.51
N GLY A 237 -7.57 -10.60 -29.49
CA GLY A 237 -6.66 -11.70 -29.16
C GLY A 237 -5.49 -11.31 -28.25
N SER A 238 -5.36 -10.03 -27.88
CA SER A 238 -4.32 -9.58 -26.95
C SER A 238 -4.56 -10.10 -25.54
N ASN A 239 -3.47 -10.41 -24.85
CA ASN A 239 -3.48 -10.62 -23.40
C ASN A 239 -3.35 -9.27 -22.71
N VAL A 240 -4.00 -9.07 -21.57
CA VAL A 240 -3.93 -7.81 -20.83
C VAL A 240 -3.49 -8.06 -19.40
N VAL A 241 -2.40 -7.40 -19.00
CA VAL A 241 -1.92 -7.36 -17.62
C VAL A 241 -2.07 -5.93 -17.14
N TYR A 242 -3.08 -5.68 -16.31
CA TYR A 242 -3.30 -4.40 -15.66
C TYR A 242 -2.74 -4.44 -14.24
N VAL A 243 -1.82 -3.54 -13.94
CA VAL A 243 -1.14 -3.46 -12.65
C VAL A 243 -1.65 -2.23 -11.89
N SER A 244 -2.32 -2.47 -10.77
CA SER A 244 -2.83 -1.43 -9.89
C SER A 244 -2.79 -1.90 -8.45
N ASN A 245 -2.43 -1.00 -7.53
CA ASN A 245 -2.48 -1.27 -6.09
C ASN A 245 -3.89 -1.05 -5.49
N ASP A 246 -4.91 -0.75 -6.32
CA ASP A 246 -6.28 -0.64 -5.85
C ASP A 246 -6.87 -2.02 -5.52
N ALA A 247 -7.13 -2.26 -4.24
CA ALA A 247 -7.69 -3.51 -3.77
C ALA A 247 -9.19 -3.43 -3.48
N LYS A 248 -9.94 -2.44 -3.97
CA LYS A 248 -11.40 -2.30 -3.71
C LYS A 248 -12.23 -3.43 -4.32
N SER A 249 -13.50 -3.54 -3.93
CA SER A 249 -14.38 -4.67 -4.31
C SER A 249 -14.96 -4.56 -5.73
N ASP A 250 -14.92 -3.36 -6.29
CA ASP A 250 -15.19 -3.06 -7.69
C ASP A 250 -14.04 -3.47 -8.63
N PHE A 251 -12.80 -3.54 -8.12
CA PHE A 251 -11.65 -4.11 -8.82
C PHE A 251 -11.54 -5.64 -8.62
N TYR A 252 -11.72 -6.11 -7.39
CA TYR A 252 -11.47 -7.51 -7.01
C TYR A 252 -12.70 -8.20 -6.42
N TYR A 253 -12.93 -9.46 -6.83
CA TYR A 253 -13.90 -10.32 -6.15
C TYR A 253 -13.32 -10.79 -4.81
N LYS A 254 -14.02 -10.43 -3.73
CA LYS A 254 -13.66 -10.76 -2.35
C LYS A 254 -14.75 -11.58 -1.69
N ILE A 255 -14.35 -12.66 -1.02
CA ILE A 255 -15.24 -13.48 -0.18
C ILE A 255 -14.50 -13.88 1.09
N GLU A 256 -15.13 -13.66 2.25
CA GLU A 256 -14.54 -13.94 3.58
C GLU A 256 -13.14 -13.31 3.76
N GLY A 257 -12.95 -12.11 3.22
CA GLY A 257 -11.66 -11.40 3.27
C GLY A 257 -10.59 -11.93 2.31
N LYS A 258 -10.86 -12.99 1.54
CA LYS A 258 -9.94 -13.54 0.54
C LYS A 258 -10.23 -12.96 -0.84
N ILE A 259 -9.18 -12.48 -1.51
CA ILE A 259 -9.23 -12.07 -2.92
C ILE A 259 -9.15 -13.33 -3.79
N ARG A 260 -10.07 -13.51 -4.74
CA ARG A 260 -10.04 -14.63 -5.69
C ARG A 260 -9.62 -14.24 -7.11
N GLY A 261 -9.50 -12.94 -7.38
CA GLY A 261 -9.12 -12.39 -8.68
C GLY A 261 -9.95 -11.15 -9.03
N PRO A 262 -9.75 -10.57 -10.22
CA PRO A 262 -10.51 -9.42 -10.67
C PRO A 262 -12.01 -9.70 -10.65
N ASN A 263 -12.78 -8.66 -10.34
CA ASN A 263 -14.24 -8.68 -10.36
C ASN A 263 -14.76 -9.20 -11.70
N GLU A 264 -15.84 -9.98 -11.67
CA GLU A 264 -16.39 -10.65 -12.84
C GLU A 264 -16.84 -9.67 -13.92
N SER A 265 -17.28 -8.47 -13.53
CA SER A 265 -17.68 -7.41 -14.46
C SER A 265 -16.52 -6.98 -15.34
N LEU A 266 -15.33 -6.77 -14.76
CA LEU A 266 -14.11 -6.40 -15.49
C LEU A 266 -13.69 -7.51 -16.44
N ARG A 267 -13.57 -8.75 -15.94
CA ARG A 267 -13.17 -9.91 -16.75
C ARG A 267 -14.13 -10.15 -17.91
N THR A 268 -15.43 -10.10 -17.66
CA THR A 268 -16.46 -10.33 -18.69
C THR A 268 -16.40 -9.25 -19.76
N GLU A 269 -16.30 -7.98 -19.34
CA GLU A 269 -16.34 -6.85 -20.26
C GLU A 269 -15.10 -6.80 -21.15
N ILE A 270 -13.89 -6.97 -20.62
CA ILE A 270 -12.67 -6.91 -21.42
C ILE A 270 -12.56 -8.10 -22.38
N LYS A 271 -13.00 -9.30 -21.98
CA LYS A 271 -13.10 -10.46 -22.89
C LYS A 271 -14.11 -10.24 -24.00
N LYS A 272 -15.24 -9.57 -23.71
CA LYS A 272 -16.22 -9.18 -24.75
C LYS A 272 -15.64 -8.16 -25.74
N HIS A 273 -14.70 -7.33 -25.31
CA HIS A 273 -13.96 -6.41 -26.18
C HIS A 273 -12.78 -7.08 -26.91
N GLY A 274 -12.55 -8.37 -26.72
CA GLY A 274 -11.61 -9.15 -27.52
C GLY A 274 -10.30 -9.53 -26.83
N ALA A 275 -10.12 -9.25 -25.53
CA ALA A 275 -8.99 -9.80 -24.80
C ALA A 275 -9.04 -11.34 -24.76
N ALA A 276 -7.91 -11.99 -25.04
CA ALA A 276 -7.76 -13.43 -24.87
C ALA A 276 -7.80 -13.79 -23.38
N GLU A 277 -6.90 -13.17 -22.61
CA GLU A 277 -6.82 -13.31 -21.16
C GLU A 277 -6.62 -11.96 -20.46
N PHE A 278 -7.02 -11.88 -19.19
CA PHE A 278 -6.94 -10.67 -18.38
C PHE A 278 -6.45 -10.96 -16.96
N LEU A 279 -5.35 -10.32 -16.59
CA LEU A 279 -4.79 -10.30 -15.24
C LEU A 279 -4.89 -8.89 -14.66
N LEU A 280 -5.32 -8.82 -13.40
CA LEU A 280 -5.29 -7.62 -12.58
C LEU A 280 -4.45 -7.94 -11.34
N GLN A 281 -3.32 -7.26 -11.18
CA GLN A 281 -2.34 -7.56 -10.15
C GLN A 281 -1.88 -6.29 -9.44
N ASN A 282 -1.57 -6.41 -8.14
CA ASN A 282 -0.83 -5.37 -7.45
C ASN A 282 0.66 -5.43 -7.84
N ILE A 283 1.42 -4.41 -7.42
CA ILE A 283 2.84 -4.32 -7.75
C ILE A 283 3.62 -5.53 -7.23
N ASP A 284 3.31 -6.00 -6.02
CA ASP A 284 3.89 -7.18 -5.37
C ASP A 284 3.82 -8.43 -6.25
N THR A 285 2.59 -8.81 -6.65
CA THR A 285 2.32 -9.99 -7.48
C THR A 285 2.96 -9.83 -8.87
N PHE A 286 2.92 -8.61 -9.43
CA PHE A 286 3.54 -8.33 -10.72
C PHE A 286 5.06 -8.56 -10.68
N LEU A 287 5.75 -8.11 -9.63
CA LEU A 287 7.20 -8.28 -9.50
C LEU A 287 7.62 -9.73 -9.31
N HIS A 288 6.86 -10.51 -8.52
CA HIS A 288 7.10 -11.96 -8.43
C HIS A 288 6.92 -12.66 -9.78
N HIS A 289 5.88 -12.31 -10.55
CA HIS A 289 5.70 -12.85 -11.90
C HIS A 289 6.79 -12.38 -12.88
N ALA A 290 7.24 -11.13 -12.76
CA ALA A 290 8.37 -10.63 -13.54
C ALA A 290 9.67 -11.39 -13.23
N ASN A 291 9.92 -11.72 -11.97
CA ASN A 291 11.04 -12.59 -11.59
C ASN A 291 10.93 -13.98 -12.21
N ASN A 292 9.76 -14.60 -12.09
CA ASN A 292 9.54 -15.98 -12.53
C ASN A 292 9.53 -16.13 -14.06
N HIS A 293 9.05 -15.12 -14.78
CA HIS A 293 8.75 -15.25 -16.22
C HIS A 293 9.52 -14.28 -17.12
N LEU A 294 10.02 -13.17 -16.57
CA LEU A 294 10.81 -12.17 -17.31
C LEU A 294 12.29 -12.15 -16.90
N ASN A 295 12.71 -13.05 -15.99
CA ASN A 295 14.09 -13.13 -15.48
C ASN A 295 14.59 -11.78 -14.91
N ALA A 296 13.71 -11.05 -14.21
CA ALA A 296 13.99 -9.72 -13.70
C ALA A 296 15.03 -9.67 -12.55
N ARG A 297 15.27 -10.79 -11.85
CA ARG A 297 16.26 -10.94 -10.76
C ARG A 297 16.19 -9.84 -9.70
N ILE A 298 14.99 -9.57 -9.22
CA ILE A 298 14.70 -8.57 -8.19
C ILE A 298 14.71 -9.25 -6.83
N ASP A 299 15.41 -8.67 -5.86
CA ASP A 299 15.44 -9.16 -4.50
C ASP A 299 14.15 -8.84 -3.74
N GLU A 300 13.77 -9.70 -2.78
CA GLU A 300 12.57 -9.55 -1.95
C GLU A 300 12.50 -8.21 -1.18
N ALA A 301 13.66 -7.64 -0.84
CA ALA A 301 13.73 -6.34 -0.18
C ALA A 301 13.13 -5.22 -1.07
N VAL A 302 13.42 -5.23 -2.37
CA VAL A 302 12.92 -4.26 -3.35
C VAL A 302 11.41 -4.42 -3.54
N ILE A 303 10.93 -5.67 -3.64
CA ILE A 303 9.49 -5.98 -3.74
C ILE A 303 8.77 -5.47 -2.50
N THR A 304 9.26 -5.82 -1.31
CA THR A 304 8.68 -5.40 -0.03
C THR A 304 8.61 -3.88 0.09
N GLU A 305 9.66 -3.17 -0.32
CA GLU A 305 9.71 -1.72 -0.23
C GLU A 305 8.69 -1.05 -1.17
N LEU A 306 8.58 -1.49 -2.42
CA LEU A 306 7.58 -1.00 -3.38
C LEU A 306 6.15 -1.28 -2.89
N THR A 307 5.93 -2.46 -2.34
CA THR A 307 4.64 -2.83 -1.73
C THR A 307 4.31 -1.90 -0.56
N ASN A 308 5.26 -1.62 0.33
CA ASN A 308 5.06 -0.71 1.46
C ASN A 308 4.83 0.75 1.03
N ALA A 309 5.55 1.22 0.02
CA ALA A 309 5.42 2.55 -0.55
C ALA A 309 4.00 2.81 -1.12
N SER A 310 3.29 1.74 -1.51
CA SER A 310 1.92 1.83 -2.03
C SER A 310 0.84 2.02 -0.95
N ALA A 311 1.07 1.59 0.29
CA ALA A 311 0.02 1.42 1.32
C ALA A 311 -0.45 2.71 2.02
N VAL A 312 0.19 3.86 1.77
CA VAL A 312 0.03 5.09 2.59
C VAL A 312 -1.32 5.80 2.39
N ASN A 313 -2.12 5.44 1.37
CA ASN A 313 -3.42 6.08 1.12
C ASN A 313 -4.49 5.76 2.20
N ALA A 314 -4.25 4.83 3.13
CA ALA A 314 -5.21 4.49 4.18
C ALA A 314 -5.16 5.40 5.42
N THR A 315 -4.11 6.22 5.59
CA THR A 315 -3.87 6.99 6.83
C THR A 315 -3.98 8.50 6.70
N ASP A 316 -3.72 9.09 5.52
CA ASP A 316 -3.71 10.56 5.36
C ASP A 316 -5.11 11.19 5.14
N SER A 317 -6.15 10.40 4.85
CA SER A 317 -7.54 10.90 4.76
C SER A 317 -8.18 11.18 6.13
N LEU A 318 -7.54 10.81 7.24
CA LEU A 318 -8.04 11.02 8.61
C LEU A 318 -7.39 12.21 9.33
N SER A 319 -6.41 12.90 8.74
CA SER A 319 -5.70 14.01 9.39
C SER A 319 -6.19 15.39 8.94
N ILE A 320 -7.49 15.66 9.02
CA ILE A 320 -7.99 17.05 9.10
C ILE A 320 -9.05 17.16 10.21
N LYS A 321 -8.67 17.95 11.23
CA LYS A 321 -9.46 18.48 12.36
C LYS A 321 -9.85 17.50 13.47
N TYR A 322 -9.05 17.45 14.55
CA TYR A 322 -9.60 17.64 15.90
C TYR A 322 -8.56 18.34 16.80
N LYS A 323 -8.88 19.57 17.21
CA LYS A 323 -8.23 20.25 18.34
C LYS A 323 -8.65 19.54 19.63
N ARG A 324 -7.66 19.30 20.50
CA ARG A 324 -7.70 18.81 21.89
C ARG A 324 -8.91 19.31 22.68
N ASN A 325 -9.54 18.40 23.43
CA ASN A 325 -9.95 18.66 24.81
C ASN A 325 -9.99 17.36 25.65
N GLY A 326 -9.15 17.33 26.69
CA GLY A 326 -9.43 16.82 28.03
C GLY A 326 -9.88 15.37 28.27
N LYS A 327 -8.94 14.60 28.85
CA LYS A 327 -9.14 13.58 29.92
C LYS A 327 -9.82 12.24 29.59
N ARG A 328 -8.99 11.25 29.23
CA ARG A 328 -8.68 9.99 29.96
C ARG A 328 -8.00 9.07 28.94
N GLY A 329 -6.67 9.03 28.97
CA GLY A 329 -5.90 8.24 28.02
C GLY A 329 -6.06 6.75 28.28
N PHE A 330 -6.66 6.03 27.33
CA PHE A 330 -6.37 4.61 27.20
C PHE A 330 -4.91 4.48 26.77
N LYS A 331 -4.10 3.89 27.65
CA LYS A 331 -2.68 3.59 27.42
C LYS A 331 -2.60 2.55 26.29
N TYR A 332 -2.05 2.93 25.14
CA TYR A 332 -1.78 2.00 24.04
C TYR A 332 -0.62 1.06 24.44
N PRO A 333 -0.77 -0.28 24.38
CA PRO A 333 0.36 -1.17 24.52
C PRO A 333 1.15 -1.22 23.20
N VAL A 334 2.42 -0.82 23.31
CA VAL A 334 3.65 -1.17 22.57
C VAL A 334 3.50 -1.92 21.24
N GLU A 335 4.15 -1.35 20.21
CA GLU A 335 4.38 -1.85 18.87
C GLU A 335 4.72 -3.37 18.81
N ILE A 336 4.20 -4.04 17.78
CA ILE A 336 4.58 -5.43 17.49
C ILE A 336 5.93 -5.36 16.79
N ASN A 337 7.01 -5.60 17.53
CA ASN A 337 8.39 -5.63 17.03
C ASN A 337 8.54 -6.56 15.81
N HIS A 338 9.42 -6.13 14.90
CA HIS A 338 9.95 -6.88 13.76
C HIS A 338 10.55 -8.21 14.24
N LEU A 339 9.82 -9.31 14.08
CA LEU A 339 10.32 -10.65 14.34
C LEU A 339 10.89 -11.20 13.03
N HIS A 340 12.22 -11.33 12.92
CA HIS A 340 12.85 -12.08 11.82
C HIS A 340 12.76 -13.57 12.16
N LEU A 341 11.93 -14.31 11.43
CA LEU A 341 11.65 -15.73 11.68
C LEU A 341 12.88 -16.62 11.48
N ASP A 342 13.83 -16.17 10.68
CA ASP A 342 15.08 -16.87 10.40
C ASP A 342 16.05 -16.88 11.58
N ASP A 343 15.91 -15.92 12.51
CA ASP A 343 16.72 -15.84 13.73
C ASP A 343 16.29 -16.85 14.81
N ILE A 344 15.19 -17.58 14.58
CA ILE A 344 14.69 -18.60 15.50
C ILE A 344 15.30 -19.95 15.15
N GLU A 345 16.23 -20.40 16.00
CA GLU A 345 17.04 -21.59 15.76
C GLU A 345 16.40 -22.88 16.32
N ASN A 346 15.49 -22.77 17.30
CA ASN A 346 14.83 -23.94 17.88
C ASN A 346 13.38 -23.66 18.33
N VAL A 347 12.64 -24.74 18.57
CA VAL A 347 11.21 -24.71 18.93
C VAL A 347 10.97 -24.12 20.32
N GLU A 348 11.92 -24.26 21.26
CA GLU A 348 11.81 -23.71 22.61
C GLU A 348 11.73 -22.18 22.62
N GLN A 349 12.38 -21.51 21.66
CA GLN A 349 12.29 -20.06 21.47
C GLN A 349 10.93 -19.62 20.91
N ILE A 350 10.21 -20.49 20.19
CA ILE A 350 8.90 -20.16 19.59
C ILE A 350 7.80 -20.11 20.64
N TYR A 351 7.79 -21.04 21.59
CA TYR A 351 6.70 -21.16 22.57
C TYR A 351 6.38 -19.90 23.38
N PRO A 352 7.34 -19.17 23.97
CA PRO A 352 7.03 -17.95 24.72
C PRO A 352 6.46 -16.84 23.81
N ILE A 353 6.99 -16.71 22.60
CA ILE A 353 6.56 -15.73 21.59
C ILE A 353 5.13 -16.04 21.12
N TYR A 354 4.88 -17.30 20.75
CA TYR A 354 3.57 -17.78 20.33
C TYR A 354 2.53 -17.58 21.44
N SER A 355 2.87 -17.91 22.69
CA SER A 355 1.99 -17.70 23.86
C SER A 355 1.63 -16.24 24.07
N GLU A 356 2.60 -15.33 23.92
CA GLU A 356 2.38 -13.89 24.05
C GLU A 356 1.45 -13.35 22.96
N TYR A 357 1.69 -13.70 21.70
CA TYR A 357 0.85 -13.28 20.58
C TYR A 357 -0.55 -13.88 20.64
N GLN A 358 -0.70 -15.13 21.09
CA GLN A 358 -2.00 -15.74 21.31
C GLN A 358 -2.79 -15.01 22.41
N LYS A 359 -2.14 -14.62 23.51
CA LYS A 359 -2.78 -13.81 24.57
C LYS A 359 -3.25 -12.45 24.05
N ARG A 360 -2.41 -11.76 23.27
CA ARG A 360 -2.76 -10.47 22.63
C ARG A 360 -3.92 -10.62 21.65
N LEU A 361 -3.91 -11.68 20.83
CA LEU A 361 -4.97 -11.98 19.87
C LEU A 361 -6.31 -12.19 20.60
N ASN A 362 -6.31 -12.97 21.68
CA ASN A 362 -7.51 -13.21 22.49
C ASN A 362 -8.03 -11.91 23.12
N ALA A 363 -7.15 -11.06 23.65
CA ALA A 363 -7.53 -9.77 24.22
C ALA A 363 -8.18 -8.85 23.17
N TYR A 364 -7.60 -8.77 21.97
CA TYR A 364 -8.16 -7.94 20.89
C TYR A 364 -9.48 -8.48 20.36
N ASN A 365 -9.64 -9.80 20.25
CA ASN A 365 -10.91 -10.40 19.86
C ASN A 365 -12.02 -10.12 20.89
N LEU A 366 -11.73 -10.23 22.19
CA LEU A 366 -12.69 -9.89 23.26
C LEU A 366 -13.09 -8.41 23.21
N GLU A 367 -12.13 -7.52 23.00
CA GLU A 367 -12.40 -6.08 22.89
C GLU A 367 -13.24 -5.75 21.64
N LEU A 368 -12.95 -6.40 20.51
CA LEU A 368 -13.70 -6.22 19.27
C LEU A 368 -15.13 -6.74 19.41
N ASP A 369 -15.33 -7.86 20.10
CA ASP A 369 -16.64 -8.44 20.38
C ASP A 369 -17.47 -7.52 21.28
N ALA A 370 -16.87 -6.95 22.33
CA ALA A 370 -17.50 -5.96 23.19
C ALA A 370 -17.96 -4.71 22.39
N ILE A 371 -17.13 -4.22 21.46
CA ILE A 371 -17.51 -3.10 20.58
C ILE A 371 -18.65 -3.47 19.64
N ASN A 372 -18.67 -4.69 19.10
CA ASN A 372 -19.71 -5.13 18.16
C ASN A 372 -21.06 -5.41 18.84
N THR A 373 -21.07 -5.69 20.14
CA THR A 373 -22.25 -6.06 20.92
C THR A 373 -22.83 -4.92 21.77
N ALA A 374 -22.18 -3.76 21.78
CA ALA A 374 -22.61 -2.59 22.54
C ALA A 374 -23.99 -2.06 22.07
N PRO A 375 -24.93 -1.73 23.00
CA PRO A 375 -26.22 -1.12 22.68
C PRO A 375 -26.09 0.21 21.92
N LEU A 376 -27.06 0.47 21.02
CA LEU A 376 -27.06 1.67 20.16
C LEU A 376 -27.04 2.99 20.96
N GLU A 377 -27.66 3.01 22.14
CA GLU A 377 -27.71 4.18 23.04
C GLU A 377 -26.36 4.45 23.75
N GLU A 378 -25.52 3.42 23.94
CA GLU A 378 -24.13 3.58 24.41
C GLU A 378 -23.20 4.04 23.27
N LEU A 379 -23.48 3.66 22.03
CA LEU A 379 -22.76 4.11 20.84
C LEU A 379 -23.00 5.60 20.52
N GLU A 380 -24.19 6.13 20.84
CA GLU A 380 -24.51 7.56 20.68
C GLU A 380 -23.94 8.44 21.81
N SER A 381 -23.82 7.90 23.03
CA SER A 381 -23.29 8.63 24.20
C SER A 381 -21.76 8.59 24.34
N LEU A 382 -21.07 7.75 23.56
CA LEU A 382 -19.60 7.62 23.55
C LEU A 382 -19.04 7.76 22.13
N GLN A 383 -18.53 8.95 21.80
CA GLN A 383 -17.40 9.13 20.86
C GLN A 383 -17.37 8.15 19.66
N GLY A 384 -18.45 8.06 18.87
CA GLY A 384 -18.58 7.03 17.82
C GLY A 384 -17.42 6.98 16.81
N SER A 385 -16.74 8.11 16.57
CA SER A 385 -15.53 8.17 15.75
C SER A 385 -14.32 7.48 16.39
N GLU A 386 -14.18 7.52 17.71
CA GLU A 386 -13.13 6.87 18.49
C GLU A 386 -13.35 5.35 18.55
N LEU A 387 -14.59 4.92 18.79
CA LEU A 387 -14.98 3.50 18.74
C LEU A 387 -14.79 2.89 17.35
N MET A 388 -15.15 3.61 16.28
CA MET A 388 -14.92 3.15 14.91
C MET A 388 -13.43 3.10 14.56
N SER A 389 -12.63 4.03 15.08
CA SER A 389 -11.17 4.01 14.92
C SER A 389 -10.54 2.85 15.69
N ARG A 390 -11.03 2.56 16.90
CA ARG A 390 -10.59 1.42 17.69
C ARG A 390 -11.00 0.09 17.05
N LYS A 391 -12.20 -0.01 16.51
CA LYS A 391 -12.67 -1.18 15.74
C LYS A 391 -11.76 -1.45 14.54
N ARG A 392 -11.40 -0.41 13.78
CA ARG A 392 -10.45 -0.52 12.65
C ARG A 392 -9.07 -0.97 13.12
N TYR A 393 -8.55 -0.38 14.19
CA TYR A 393 -7.29 -0.78 14.81
C TYR A 393 -7.30 -2.27 15.20
N LEU A 394 -8.31 -2.70 15.95
CA LEU A 394 -8.42 -4.08 16.41
C LEU A 394 -8.50 -5.05 15.23
N THR A 395 -9.31 -4.73 14.21
CA THR A 395 -9.45 -5.57 13.01
C THR A 395 -8.10 -5.77 12.29
N LEU A 396 -7.34 -4.70 12.08
CA LEU A 396 -6.03 -4.75 11.42
C LEU A 396 -5.03 -5.55 12.27
N HIS A 397 -4.95 -5.28 13.56
CA HIS A 397 -3.98 -5.93 14.45
C HIS A 397 -4.31 -7.39 14.73
N ILE A 398 -5.58 -7.78 14.77
CA ILE A 398 -6.02 -9.18 14.81
C ILE A 398 -5.54 -9.92 13.56
N SER A 399 -5.71 -9.32 12.37
CA SER A 399 -5.25 -9.93 11.13
C SER A 399 -3.73 -10.11 11.11
N ARG A 400 -2.97 -9.11 11.57
CA ARG A 400 -1.49 -9.20 11.68
C ARG A 400 -1.05 -10.29 12.66
N LEU A 401 -1.66 -10.35 13.83
CA LEU A 401 -1.35 -11.38 14.84
C LEU A 401 -1.66 -12.79 14.32
N LYS A 402 -2.76 -12.97 13.59
CA LYS A 402 -3.09 -14.26 12.97
C LYS A 402 -2.03 -14.70 11.95
N ASN A 403 -1.63 -13.80 11.05
CA ASN A 403 -0.59 -14.11 10.06
C ASN A 403 0.75 -14.45 10.71
N LEU A 404 1.09 -13.74 11.79
CA LEU A 404 2.35 -13.96 12.49
C LEU A 404 2.33 -15.27 13.30
N LEU A 405 1.20 -15.61 13.93
CA LEU A 405 1.02 -16.92 14.57
C LEU A 405 1.07 -18.07 13.56
N ASP A 406 0.50 -17.88 12.37
CA ASP A 406 0.58 -18.85 11.27
C ASP A 406 2.03 -19.06 10.81
N SER A 407 2.76 -17.96 10.64
CA SER A 407 4.18 -17.99 10.26
C SER A 407 5.06 -18.65 11.34
N LEU A 408 4.81 -18.38 12.62
CA LEU A 408 5.46 -19.07 13.74
C LEU A 408 5.11 -20.56 13.77
N GLY A 409 3.85 -20.91 13.47
CA GLY A 409 3.41 -22.30 13.36
C GLY A 409 4.15 -23.06 12.25
N ASN A 410 4.31 -22.44 11.07
CA ASN A 410 5.06 -23.00 9.96
C ASN A 410 6.55 -23.17 10.30
N ARG A 411 7.17 -22.18 10.95
CA ARG A 411 8.56 -22.27 11.42
C ARG A 411 8.75 -23.36 12.47
N MET A 412 7.79 -23.51 13.38
CA MET A 412 7.80 -24.57 14.39
C MET A 412 7.74 -25.95 13.75
N ALA A 413 6.84 -26.15 12.79
CA ALA A 413 6.73 -27.41 12.06
C ALA A 413 8.03 -27.75 11.30
N TYR A 414 8.63 -26.76 10.64
CA TYR A 414 9.91 -26.93 9.95
C TYR A 414 11.04 -27.36 10.91
N LEU A 415 11.18 -26.69 12.06
CA LEU A 415 12.23 -27.02 13.04
C LEU A 415 12.01 -28.40 13.67
N GLN A 416 10.76 -28.79 13.94
CA GLN A 416 10.43 -30.15 14.42
C GLN A 416 10.76 -31.23 13.41
N GLU A 417 10.50 -30.98 12.12
CA GLU A 417 10.85 -31.91 11.04
C GLU A 417 12.37 -32.04 10.86
N ALA A 418 13.10 -30.92 10.92
CA ALA A 418 14.56 -30.92 10.86
C ALA A 418 15.18 -31.69 12.03
N GLU A 419 14.68 -31.51 13.25
CA GLU A 419 15.13 -32.25 14.43
C GLU A 419 14.83 -33.76 14.32
N ALA A 420 13.64 -34.13 13.84
CA ALA A 420 13.28 -35.54 13.62
C ALA A 420 14.18 -36.23 12.58
N ILE A 421 14.51 -35.53 11.48
CA ILE A 421 15.44 -36.04 10.46
C ILE A 421 16.85 -36.22 11.06
N GLN A 422 17.31 -35.30 11.90
CA GLN A 422 18.60 -35.42 12.55
C GLN A 422 18.65 -36.61 13.51
N GLN A 423 17.61 -36.79 14.33
CA GLN A 423 17.50 -37.94 15.25
C GLN A 423 17.46 -39.29 14.52
N LEU A 424 16.88 -39.35 13.31
CA LEU A 424 16.89 -40.56 12.48
C LEU A 424 18.30 -40.87 11.93
N ARG A 425 19.09 -39.85 11.59
CA ARG A 425 20.47 -40.01 11.11
C ARG A 425 21.47 -40.38 12.22
N GLU A 426 21.17 -40.03 13.47
CA GLU A 426 22.00 -40.37 14.63
C GLU A 426 21.70 -41.78 15.19
N ASN A 427 20.60 -42.41 14.75
CA ASN A 427 20.17 -43.76 15.15
C ASN A 427 20.43 -44.85 14.08
N GLU A 428 21.01 -44.51 12.93
CA GLU A 428 21.65 -45.42 11.96
C GLU A 428 23.16 -45.54 12.24
#